data_AF-A0A838HHH7-F1
#
_entry.id   AF-A0A838HHH7-F1
#
_cell.length_a   1.000
_cell.length_b   1.000
_cell.length_c   1.000
_cell.angle_alpha   90.00
_cell.angle_beta   90.00
_cell.angle_gamma   90.00
#
_symmetry.space_group_name_H-M   'P 1'
#
loop_
_entity.id
_entity.type
_entity.pdbx_description
1 polymer ?
#
loop_
_entity_poly.entity_id
_entity_poly.type
_entity_poly.pdbx_seq_one_letter_code
_entity_poly.pdbx_strand_id
1 'polypeptide(L)'
;MLASLPDVQPLKIHKGKLLLLSPEAAAAVDPLCRDALERAEDGELGADAAAIVRHLEAAGPSLADEVRMELALEAGAFRAAREKLEREGAIVSRMQVRPGETEGHRHASTIARWDRSHPQRRKAPRAVALDDLVVIGIRAAVVVQEDEPASWFTWPIAHNTIRRLLEARRLVRPAAGWVAAA
;
A
#
# COMPACT_ATOMS: atom_id res chain seq x y z
N MET A 1 14.33 -10.08 10.04
CA MET A 1 13.90 -9.90 8.62
C MET A 1 13.75 -8.39 8.39
N LEU A 2 14.08 -7.82 7.24
CA LEU A 2 13.96 -6.35 7.03
C LEU A 2 12.53 -5.82 7.30
N ALA A 3 11.50 -6.61 6.99
CA ALA A 3 10.09 -6.31 7.27
C ALA A 3 9.70 -6.27 8.76
N SER A 4 10.60 -6.70 9.67
CA SER A 4 10.38 -6.65 11.12
C SER A 4 11.03 -5.43 11.79
N LEU A 5 11.69 -4.56 11.02
CA LEU A 5 12.23 -3.29 11.55
C LEU A 5 11.08 -2.30 11.80
N PRO A 6 11.15 -1.48 12.86
CA PRO A 6 10.05 -0.59 13.26
C PRO A 6 9.70 0.45 12.19
N ASP A 7 10.71 1.00 11.51
CA ASP A 7 10.55 2.08 10.52
C ASP A 7 10.36 1.59 9.08
N VAL A 8 10.18 0.28 8.89
CA VAL A 8 9.96 -0.34 7.58
C VAL A 8 8.51 -0.80 7.48
N GLN A 9 7.77 -0.25 6.52
CA GLN A 9 6.38 -0.62 6.31
C GLN A 9 6.23 -1.57 5.11
N PRO A 10 5.81 -2.84 5.32
CA PRO A 10 5.44 -3.73 4.23
C PRO A 10 4.08 -3.34 3.62
N LEU A 11 4.01 -3.26 2.28
CA LEU A 11 2.79 -2.98 1.51
C LEU A 11 2.78 -3.78 0.19
N LYS A 12 1.60 -4.01 -0.40
CA LYS A 12 1.45 -4.77 -1.66
C LYS A 12 1.03 -3.91 -2.86
N ILE A 13 1.34 -2.63 -2.81
CA ILE A 13 0.90 -1.61 -3.77
C ILE A 13 1.65 -1.62 -5.12
N HIS A 14 2.64 -2.50 -5.28
CA HIS A 14 3.37 -2.71 -6.55
C HIS A 14 2.94 -4.03 -7.18
N LYS A 15 1.78 -4.01 -7.87
CA LYS A 15 1.20 -5.20 -8.52
C LYS A 15 1.08 -6.40 -7.57
N GLY A 16 0.72 -6.16 -6.30
CA GLY A 16 0.58 -7.23 -5.30
C GLY A 16 1.90 -7.72 -4.69
N LYS A 17 3.07 -7.26 -5.17
CA LYS A 17 4.37 -7.62 -4.61
C LYS A 17 4.64 -6.84 -3.32
N LEU A 18 5.30 -7.51 -2.37
CA LEU A 18 5.71 -6.90 -1.11
C LEU A 18 6.79 -5.83 -1.36
N LEU A 19 6.46 -4.57 -1.12
CA LEU A 19 7.38 -3.46 -1.03
C LEU A 19 7.65 -3.12 0.44
N LEU A 20 8.90 -2.81 0.74
CA LEU A 20 9.34 -2.29 2.03
C LEU A 20 9.52 -0.78 1.88
N LEU A 21 8.63 -0.01 2.50
CA LEU A 21 8.67 1.45 2.40
C LEU A 21 9.52 2.05 3.52
N SER A 22 10.33 3.04 3.16
CA SER A 22 10.91 4.00 4.10
C SER A 22 9.85 4.96 4.62
N PRO A 23 10.12 5.74 5.69
CA PRO A 23 9.20 6.77 6.17
C PRO A 23 8.81 7.82 5.11
N GLU A 24 9.76 8.23 4.26
CA GLU A 24 9.49 9.15 3.13
C GLU A 24 8.50 8.54 2.13
N ALA A 25 8.72 7.27 1.76
CA ALA A 25 7.83 6.56 0.85
C ALA A 25 6.44 6.31 1.47
N ALA A 26 6.38 5.99 2.77
CA ALA A 26 5.12 5.87 3.50
C ALA A 26 4.34 7.19 3.50
N ALA A 27 5.02 8.32 3.71
CA ALA A 27 4.41 9.64 3.61
C ALA A 27 3.93 9.97 2.19
N ALA A 28 4.64 9.51 1.15
CA ALA A 28 4.22 9.68 -0.24
C ALA A 28 2.90 8.98 -0.57
N VAL A 29 2.71 7.76 -0.06
CA VAL A 29 1.51 6.95 -0.33
C VAL A 29 0.32 7.26 0.58
N ASP A 30 0.51 7.96 1.71
CA ASP A 30 -0.55 8.21 2.70
C ASP A 30 -1.86 8.75 2.10
N PRO A 31 -1.85 9.79 1.23
CA PRO A 31 -3.10 10.28 0.64
C PRO A 31 -3.78 9.25 -0.27
N LEU A 32 -3.01 8.36 -0.91
CA LEU A 32 -3.54 7.32 -1.79
C LEU A 32 -4.17 6.17 -1.00
N CYS A 33 -3.52 5.76 0.09
CA CYS A 33 -4.02 4.74 1.00
C CYS A 33 -5.29 5.21 1.74
N ARG A 34 -5.36 6.49 2.12
CA ARG A 34 -6.56 7.07 2.74
C ARG A 34 -7.73 7.18 1.78
N ASP A 35 -7.50 7.59 0.53
CA ASP A 35 -8.52 7.55 -0.52
C ASP A 35 -9.01 6.11 -0.78
N ALA A 36 -8.10 5.13 -0.82
CA ALA A 36 -8.48 3.73 -0.95
C ALA A 36 -9.32 3.23 0.24
N LEU A 37 -9.04 3.72 1.45
CA LEU A 37 -9.79 3.41 2.67
C LEU A 37 -11.20 4.00 2.63
N GLU A 38 -11.34 5.27 2.26
CA GLU A 38 -12.64 5.94 2.07
C GLU A 38 -13.50 5.18 1.03
N ARG A 39 -12.92 4.85 -0.13
CA ARG A 39 -13.59 4.03 -1.16
C ARG A 39 -13.97 2.63 -0.69
N ALA A 40 -13.20 2.05 0.22
CA ALA A 40 -13.53 0.76 0.83
C ALA A 40 -14.76 0.89 1.75
N GLU A 41 -14.82 1.94 2.56
CA GLU A 41 -15.93 2.23 3.49
C GLU A 41 -17.23 2.49 2.72
N ASP A 42 -17.13 3.21 1.61
CA ASP A 42 -18.24 3.50 0.69
C ASP A 42 -18.70 2.27 -0.11
N GLY A 43 -18.00 1.15 0.01
CA GLY A 43 -18.36 -0.13 -0.62
C GLY A 43 -17.91 -0.27 -2.07
N GLU A 44 -17.14 0.67 -2.63
CA GLU A 44 -16.61 0.57 -4.00
C GLU A 44 -15.67 -0.62 -4.19
N LEU A 45 -15.03 -1.08 -3.11
CA LEU A 45 -14.18 -2.27 -3.12
C LEU A 45 -14.96 -3.57 -2.86
N GLY A 46 -16.28 -3.51 -2.65
CA GLY A 46 -17.17 -4.64 -2.40
C GLY A 46 -17.61 -4.75 -0.94
N ALA A 47 -18.73 -5.44 -0.71
CA ALA A 47 -19.38 -5.51 0.61
C ALA A 47 -18.49 -6.12 1.70
N ASP A 48 -17.78 -7.21 1.37
CA ASP A 48 -16.85 -7.87 2.31
C ASP A 48 -15.67 -6.96 2.67
N ALA A 49 -15.15 -6.20 1.69
CA ALA A 49 -14.08 -5.24 1.93
C ALA A 49 -14.54 -4.12 2.87
N ALA A 50 -15.75 -3.59 2.66
CA ALA A 50 -16.36 -2.61 3.54
C ALA A 50 -16.60 -3.17 4.96
N ALA A 51 -17.05 -4.42 5.08
CA ALA A 51 -17.26 -5.08 6.36
C ALA A 51 -15.95 -5.22 7.16
N ILE A 52 -14.86 -5.64 6.50
CA ILE A 52 -13.53 -5.75 7.11
C ILE A 52 -13.05 -4.38 7.59
N VAL A 53 -13.13 -3.35 6.76
CA VAL A 53 -12.63 -2.00 7.09
C VAL A 53 -13.42 -1.36 8.23
N ARG A 54 -14.74 -1.57 8.29
CA ARG A 54 -15.58 -1.11 9.42
C ARG A 54 -15.29 -1.86 10.71
N HIS A 55 -15.10 -3.17 10.62
CA HIS A 55 -14.72 -3.98 11.78
C HIS A 55 -13.39 -3.49 12.38
N LEU A 56 -12.37 -3.28 11.54
CA LEU A 56 -11.07 -2.78 12.00
C LEU A 56 -11.11 -1.36 12.55
N GLU A 57 -12.08 -0.54 12.14
CA GLU A 57 -12.26 0.78 12.74
C GLU A 57 -12.83 0.70 14.15
N ALA A 58 -13.76 -0.23 14.38
CA ALA A 58 -14.37 -0.46 15.70
C ALA A 58 -13.43 -1.20 16.66
N ALA A 59 -12.76 -2.26 16.19
CA ALA A 59 -11.95 -3.16 17.01
C ALA A 59 -10.46 -2.77 17.06
N GLY A 60 -9.99 -1.98 16.11
CA GLY A 60 -8.56 -1.69 15.93
C GLY A 60 -7.82 -2.82 15.18
N PRO A 61 -6.48 -2.87 15.28
CA PRO A 61 -5.67 -3.94 14.69
C PRO A 61 -6.02 -5.32 15.27
N SER A 62 -6.34 -6.28 14.40
CA SER A 62 -6.85 -7.60 14.81
C SER A 62 -6.17 -8.74 14.03
N LEU A 63 -6.22 -9.98 14.55
CA LEU A 63 -5.71 -11.13 13.81
C LEU A 63 -6.64 -11.45 12.63
N ALA A 64 -6.05 -11.75 11.46
CA ALA A 64 -6.83 -12.02 10.26
C ALA A 64 -7.84 -13.17 10.44
N ASP A 65 -7.48 -14.20 11.21
CA ASP A 65 -8.39 -15.32 11.49
C ASP A 65 -9.57 -14.92 12.39
N GLU A 66 -9.33 -14.05 13.38
CA GLU A 66 -10.38 -13.52 14.26
C GLU A 66 -11.36 -12.66 13.46
N VAL A 67 -10.86 -11.72 12.64
CA VAL A 67 -11.70 -10.88 11.78
C VAL A 67 -12.57 -11.72 10.84
N ARG A 68 -12.01 -12.78 10.24
CA ARG A 68 -12.78 -13.70 9.39
C ARG A 68 -13.90 -14.40 10.17
N MET A 69 -13.58 -14.89 11.37
CA MET A 69 -14.53 -15.59 12.22
C MET A 69 -15.65 -14.68 12.72
N GLU A 70 -15.31 -13.48 13.20
CA GLU A 70 -16.28 -12.51 13.73
C GLU A 70 -17.20 -11.95 12.66
N LEU A 71 -16.70 -11.79 11.43
CA LEU A 71 -17.52 -11.38 10.28
C LEU A 71 -18.26 -12.55 9.61
N ALA A 72 -18.08 -13.78 10.10
CA ALA A 72 -18.62 -15.01 9.52
C ALA A 72 -18.39 -15.12 8.00
N LEU A 73 -17.22 -14.68 7.52
CA LEU A 73 -16.87 -14.71 6.10
C LEU A 73 -16.30 -16.07 5.70
N GLU A 74 -16.76 -16.54 4.55
CA GLU A 74 -16.17 -17.70 3.89
C GLU A 74 -14.69 -17.47 3.58
N ALA A 75 -13.86 -18.50 3.69
CA ALA A 75 -12.40 -18.38 3.60
C ALA A 75 -11.93 -17.78 2.26
N GLY A 76 -12.58 -18.16 1.15
CA GLY A 76 -12.29 -17.61 -0.18
C GLY A 76 -12.68 -16.14 -0.31
N ALA A 77 -13.86 -15.77 0.21
CA ALA A 77 -14.37 -14.41 0.18
C ALA A 77 -13.50 -13.46 1.02
N PHE A 78 -13.16 -13.87 2.25
CA PHE A 78 -12.24 -13.14 3.11
C PHE A 78 -10.87 -12.94 2.44
N ARG A 79 -10.30 -14.00 1.85
CA ARG A 79 -9.01 -13.93 1.16
C ARG A 79 -9.04 -12.93 0.00
N ALA A 80 -10.07 -12.99 -0.85
CA ALA A 80 -10.21 -12.10 -1.99
C ALA A 80 -10.38 -10.63 -1.57
N ALA A 81 -11.23 -10.38 -0.57
CA ALA A 81 -11.44 -9.04 -0.03
C ALA A 81 -10.16 -8.47 0.61
N ARG A 82 -9.48 -9.28 1.43
CA ARG A 82 -8.19 -8.92 2.04
C ARG A 82 -7.13 -8.60 0.99
N GLU A 83 -6.97 -9.46 -0.02
CA GLU A 83 -5.97 -9.25 -1.08
C GLU A 83 -6.24 -7.95 -1.84
N LYS A 84 -7.51 -7.64 -2.13
CA LYS A 84 -7.91 -6.38 -2.76
C LYS A 84 -7.55 -5.18 -1.87
N LEU A 85 -7.88 -5.22 -0.57
CA LEU A 85 -7.58 -4.14 0.37
C LEU A 85 -6.06 -3.92 0.55
N GLU A 86 -5.26 -4.98 0.62
CA GLU A 86 -3.80 -4.90 0.73
C GLU A 86 -3.15 -4.34 -0.54
N ARG A 87 -3.66 -4.74 -1.72
CA ARG A 87 -3.17 -4.27 -3.01
C ARG A 87 -3.45 -2.78 -3.22
N GLU A 88 -4.60 -2.28 -2.75
CA GLU A 88 -4.96 -0.87 -2.80
C GLU A 88 -4.33 -0.05 -1.65
N GLY A 89 -3.68 -0.69 -0.68
CA GLY A 89 -3.04 -0.03 0.47
C GLY A 89 -4.00 0.40 1.59
N ALA A 90 -5.28 0.06 1.51
CA ALA A 90 -6.29 0.41 2.53
C ALA A 90 -6.00 -0.29 3.88
N ILE A 91 -5.52 -1.53 3.83
CA ILE A 91 -5.07 -2.27 5.01
C ILE A 91 -3.61 -2.70 4.83
N VAL A 92 -2.93 -2.87 5.97
CA VAL A 92 -1.59 -3.43 6.04
C VAL A 92 -1.61 -4.74 6.82
N SER A 93 -0.79 -5.69 6.38
CA SER A 93 -0.56 -6.95 7.06
C SER A 93 0.83 -6.98 7.67
N ARG A 94 0.93 -7.29 8.97
CA ARG A 94 2.20 -7.60 9.62
C ARG A 94 2.17 -9.03 10.15
N MET A 95 3.22 -9.78 9.84
CA MET A 95 3.43 -11.11 10.40
C MET A 95 3.97 -10.94 11.83
N GLN A 96 3.26 -11.47 12.83
CA GLN A 96 3.80 -11.53 14.18
C GLN A 96 4.63 -12.80 14.34
N VAL A 97 5.86 -12.65 14.82
CA VAL A 97 6.64 -13.75 15.37
C VAL A 97 6.58 -13.58 16.88
N ARG A 98 5.78 -14.40 17.58
CA ARG A 98 5.80 -14.41 19.04
C ARG A 98 7.07 -15.13 19.51
N PRO A 99 7.89 -14.54 20.39
CA PRO A 99 9.00 -15.25 21.00
C PRO A 99 8.44 -16.30 21.97
N GLY A 100 8.74 -17.58 21.76
CA GLY A 100 8.51 -18.65 22.75
C GLY A 100 7.63 -19.84 22.37
N GLU A 101 7.04 -19.89 21.17
CA GLU A 101 6.32 -21.09 20.71
C GLU A 101 7.20 -21.94 19.78
N THR A 102 7.69 -23.05 20.33
CA THR A 102 8.38 -24.13 19.64
C THR A 102 7.45 -24.77 18.61
N GLU A 103 7.94 -24.92 17.38
CA GLU A 103 7.42 -25.80 16.31
C GLU A 103 5.90 -25.82 16.10
N GLY A 104 5.42 -24.77 15.44
CA GLY A 104 4.11 -24.77 14.79
C GLY A 104 3.85 -23.41 14.17
N HIS A 105 4.31 -23.20 12.93
CA HIS A 105 4.09 -21.98 12.16
C HIS A 105 2.60 -21.72 11.93
N ARG A 106 1.88 -21.24 12.95
CA ARG A 106 0.59 -20.62 12.75
C ARG A 106 0.90 -19.19 12.31
N HIS A 107 0.79 -18.95 11.00
CA HIS A 107 0.99 -17.66 10.36
C HIS A 107 -0.06 -16.64 10.82
N ALA A 108 -0.01 -16.25 12.10
CA ALA A 108 -0.84 -15.21 12.66
C ALA A 108 -0.40 -13.87 12.05
N SER A 109 -1.17 -13.42 11.07
CA SER A 109 -0.99 -12.10 10.46
C SER A 109 -1.99 -11.15 11.08
N THR A 110 -1.47 -10.10 11.71
CA THR A 110 -2.30 -8.98 12.17
C THR A 110 -2.59 -8.08 10.99
N ILE A 111 -3.86 -7.69 10.84
CA ILE A 111 -4.31 -6.72 9.85
C ILE A 111 -4.72 -5.43 10.57
N ALA A 112 -4.37 -4.29 9.96
CA ALA A 112 -4.71 -2.98 10.48
C ALA A 112 -5.08 -2.04 9.34
N ARG A 113 -5.95 -1.06 9.61
CA ARG A 113 -6.19 0.05 8.69
C ARG A 113 -4.91 0.89 8.54
N TRP A 114 -4.76 1.50 7.37
CA TRP A 114 -3.63 2.37 7.08
C TRP A 114 -3.53 3.56 8.05
N ASP A 115 -4.65 4.24 8.29
CA ASP A 115 -4.75 5.43 9.15
C ASP A 115 -4.39 5.16 10.62
N ARG A 116 -4.70 3.96 11.12
CA ARG A 116 -4.29 3.50 12.47
C ARG A 116 -2.79 3.20 12.55
N SER A 117 -2.19 2.75 11.45
CA SER A 117 -0.74 2.49 11.36
C SER A 117 0.07 3.77 11.12
N HIS A 118 -0.51 4.76 10.44
CA HIS A 118 0.08 6.06 10.10
C HIS A 118 -0.85 7.19 10.57
N PRO A 119 -0.88 7.48 11.89
CA PRO A 119 -1.82 8.44 12.47
C PRO A 119 -1.56 9.88 11.99
N GLN A 120 -0.32 10.19 11.61
CA GLN A 120 0.03 11.51 11.06
C GLN A 120 -0.38 11.59 9.59
N ARG A 121 -1.49 12.28 9.33
CA ARG A 121 -1.99 12.51 7.97
C ARG A 121 -1.11 13.50 7.22
N ARG A 122 -0.68 13.12 6.02
CA ARG A 122 -0.09 14.06 5.06
C ARG A 122 -1.18 14.81 4.33
N LYS A 123 -1.12 16.15 4.35
CA LYS A 123 -2.05 17.00 3.58
C LYS A 123 -1.48 17.23 2.18
N ALA A 124 -1.89 16.41 1.22
CA ALA A 124 -1.57 16.61 -0.19
C ALA A 124 -2.72 16.11 -1.08
N PRO A 125 -3.01 16.77 -2.23
CA PRO A 125 -3.95 16.24 -3.22
C PRO A 125 -3.50 14.87 -3.75
N ARG A 126 -4.44 13.99 -4.09
CA ARG A 126 -4.18 12.65 -4.67
C ARG A 126 -3.19 12.70 -5.84
N ALA A 127 -3.34 13.68 -6.73
CA ALA A 127 -2.43 13.85 -7.88
C ALA A 127 -0.98 14.12 -7.48
N VAL A 128 -0.75 14.90 -6.41
CA VAL A 128 0.60 15.20 -5.90
C VAL A 128 1.19 13.97 -5.19
N ALA A 129 0.36 13.20 -4.49
CA ALA A 129 0.82 11.95 -3.86
C ALA A 129 1.26 10.90 -4.89
N LEU A 130 0.54 10.77 -6.01
CA LEU A 130 0.93 9.91 -7.13
C LEU A 130 2.29 10.32 -7.72
N ASP A 131 2.54 11.63 -7.85
CA ASP A 131 3.81 12.15 -8.34
C ASP A 131 4.99 11.77 -7.46
N ASP A 132 4.82 11.95 -6.15
CA ASP A 132 5.85 11.63 -5.18
C ASP A 132 6.18 10.15 -5.19
N LEU A 133 5.14 9.29 -5.28
CA LEU A 133 5.32 7.85 -5.41
C LEU A 133 6.11 7.47 -6.66
N VAL A 134 5.79 8.07 -7.81
CA VAL A 134 6.53 7.82 -9.07
C VAL A 134 8.00 8.23 -8.94
N VAL A 135 8.27 9.41 -8.39
CA VAL A 135 9.65 9.90 -8.19
C VAL A 135 10.42 8.98 -7.25
N ILE A 136 9.82 8.55 -6.14
CA ILE A 136 10.46 7.62 -5.19
C ILE A 136 10.74 6.27 -5.84
N GLY A 137 9.79 5.74 -6.61
CA GLY A 137 9.98 4.50 -7.37
C GLY A 137 11.17 4.58 -8.32
N ILE A 138 11.29 5.69 -9.07
CA ILE A 138 12.41 5.91 -9.99
C ILE A 138 13.71 6.21 -9.22
N ARG A 139 13.69 6.90 -8.07
CA ARG A 139 14.90 7.05 -7.23
C ARG A 139 15.45 5.70 -6.77
N ALA A 140 14.57 4.76 -6.46
CA ALA A 140 14.96 3.40 -6.11
C ALA A 140 15.49 2.61 -7.33
N ALA A 141 15.08 2.98 -8.55
CA ALA A 141 15.48 2.35 -9.79
C ALA A 141 16.40 3.29 -10.60
N VAL A 142 17.72 3.18 -10.36
CA VAL A 142 18.79 4.07 -10.85
C VAL A 142 18.54 4.69 -12.24
N VAL A 143 18.09 3.93 -13.23
CA VAL A 143 17.59 4.40 -14.55
C VAL A 143 16.56 3.39 -15.09
N VAL A 144 15.42 3.84 -15.65
CA VAL A 144 14.36 2.95 -16.19
C VAL A 144 13.76 3.42 -17.52
N GLN A 145 13.12 2.52 -18.26
CA GLN A 145 12.40 2.87 -19.49
C GLN A 145 11.18 3.76 -19.19
N GLU A 146 10.88 4.74 -20.05
CA GLU A 146 9.86 5.77 -19.80
C GLU A 146 8.43 5.21 -19.66
N ASP A 147 8.13 4.05 -20.26
CA ASP A 147 6.81 3.40 -20.25
C ASP A 147 6.59 2.45 -19.06
N GLU A 148 7.65 1.93 -18.45
CA GLU A 148 7.57 1.00 -17.33
C GLU A 148 6.86 1.55 -16.07
N PRO A 149 7.15 2.79 -15.59
CA PRO A 149 6.61 3.31 -14.34
C PRO A 149 5.08 3.33 -14.29
N ALA A 150 4.43 3.54 -15.43
CA ALA A 150 2.97 3.57 -15.53
C ALA A 150 2.31 2.25 -15.07
N SER A 151 3.07 1.15 -15.14
CA SER A 151 2.60 -0.18 -14.76
C SER A 151 3.05 -0.62 -13.38
N TRP A 152 3.91 0.12 -12.69
CA TRP A 152 4.50 -0.35 -11.44
C TRP A 152 3.49 -0.37 -10.31
N PHE A 153 2.69 0.69 -10.15
CA PHE A 153 1.83 0.83 -8.98
C PHE A 153 0.40 0.40 -9.28
N THR A 154 -0.32 -0.03 -8.24
CA THR A 154 -1.72 -0.43 -8.34
C THR A 154 -2.63 0.72 -8.76
N TRP A 155 -2.31 1.95 -8.34
CA TRP A 155 -3.09 3.12 -8.74
C TRP A 155 -2.75 3.52 -10.18
N PRO A 156 -3.77 3.85 -10.99
CA PRO A 156 -3.55 4.27 -12.37
C PRO A 156 -2.74 5.58 -12.38
N ILE A 157 -1.56 5.54 -12.97
CA ILE A 157 -0.76 6.73 -13.23
C ILE A 157 -1.30 7.36 -14.51
N ALA A 158 -1.70 8.63 -14.43
CA ALA A 158 -2.18 9.36 -15.60
C ALA A 158 -1.10 9.40 -16.70
N HIS A 159 -1.53 9.26 -17.96
CA HIS A 159 -0.62 9.20 -19.11
C HIS A 159 0.33 10.43 -19.20
N ASN A 160 -0.08 11.58 -18.63
CA ASN A 160 0.69 12.81 -18.64
C ASN A 160 1.58 13.01 -17.40
N THR A 161 1.53 12.11 -16.41
CA THR A 161 2.29 12.26 -15.16
C THR A 161 3.78 12.34 -15.41
N ILE A 162 4.35 11.43 -16.21
CA ILE A 162 5.79 11.44 -16.52
C ILE A 162 6.21 12.74 -17.20
N ARG A 163 5.45 13.17 -18.23
CA ARG A 163 5.68 14.45 -18.91
C ARG A 163 5.65 15.62 -17.92
N ARG A 164 4.64 15.70 -17.05
CA ARG A 164 4.53 16.79 -16.07
C ARG A 164 5.66 16.77 -15.03
N LEU A 165 6.13 15.59 -14.64
CA LEU A 165 7.27 15.43 -13.73
C LEU A 165 8.61 15.86 -14.36
N LEU A 166 8.78 15.63 -15.67
CA LEU A 166 9.91 16.15 -16.45
C LEU A 166 9.85 17.68 -16.57
N GLU A 167 8.68 18.24 -16.89
CA GLU A 167 8.45 19.69 -16.95
C GLU A 167 8.73 20.36 -15.59
N ALA A 168 8.31 19.73 -14.49
CA ALA A 168 8.56 20.18 -13.12
C ALA A 168 10.00 19.92 -12.61
N ARG A 169 10.88 19.35 -13.45
CA ARG A 169 12.28 18.99 -13.10
C ARG A 169 12.41 18.10 -11.86
N ARG A 170 11.42 17.22 -11.66
CA ARG A 170 11.47 16.16 -10.65
C ARG A 170 12.02 14.85 -11.22
N LEU A 171 11.92 14.69 -12.54
CA LEU A 171 12.59 13.67 -13.33
C LEU A 171 13.51 14.34 -14.36
N VAL A 172 14.50 13.60 -14.82
CA VAL A 172 15.37 13.95 -15.95
C VAL A 172 15.34 12.85 -17.01
N ARG A 173 15.65 13.21 -18.26
CA ARG A 173 15.81 12.27 -19.38
C ARG A 173 17.31 12.08 -19.65
N PRO A 174 17.98 11.06 -19.07
CA PRO A 174 19.40 10.83 -19.28
C PRO A 174 19.71 10.36 -20.71
N ALA A 175 18.77 9.68 -21.37
CA ALA A 175 18.86 9.22 -22.74
C ALA A 175 17.46 9.09 -23.37
N ALA A 176 17.36 8.98 -24.69
CA ALA A 176 16.07 8.83 -25.38
C ALA A 176 15.34 7.57 -24.90
N GLY A 177 14.10 7.73 -24.42
CA GLY A 177 13.27 6.64 -23.89
C GLY A 177 13.58 6.22 -22.45
N TRP A 178 14.48 6.91 -21.74
CA TRP A 178 14.85 6.61 -20.37
C TRP A 178 14.53 7.76 -19.43
N VAL A 179 14.17 7.45 -18.20
CA VAL A 179 13.91 8.43 -17.13
C VAL A 179 14.71 8.08 -15.87
N ALA A 180 15.15 9.12 -15.18
CA ALA A 180 15.78 9.05 -13.88
C ALA A 180 15.22 10.16 -12.97
N ALA A 181 15.35 10.00 -11.67
CA ALA A 181 15.02 11.07 -10.74
C ALA A 181 16.01 12.23 -10.89
N ALA A 182 15.50 13.45 -10.82
CA ALA A 182 16.31 14.67 -10.84
C ALA A 182 17.05 14.86 -9.51
#